data_AF-A0A1M6X7M0-F1
#
_entry.id   AF-A0A1M6X7M0-F1
#
_cell.length_a   1.000
_cell.length_b   1.000
_cell.length_c   1.000
_cell.angle_alpha   90.00
_cell.angle_beta   90.00
_cell.angle_gamma   90.00
#
_symmetry.space_group_name_H-M   'P 1'
#
loop_
_entity.id
_entity.type
_entity.pdbx_description
1 polymer ?
#
loop_
_entity_poly.entity_id
_entity_poly.type
_entity_poly.pdbx_seq_one_letter_code
_entity_poly.pdbx_strand_id
1 'polypeptide(L)'
;MELRKWIKTHKDELSQVTHYDNVDEKGVYHDADVANTKMGGYKYEILHPVTQKACKVPEKGFRYPEKTMREMIANNDVVFGDDENVLIKPKKRIENATELLRSVIYEDGRAATKIVDNLLAKGVFNHPKSHEQIARILDFTTTKDSIVLDFFSGSATTAHAVMHLNALDKGSRKIIAVQLPENLDGIEKPNDTTKNAIKFLDSINKPHTLDQIGMERIRRAAKKIKEENPDYQGDLGFKHFTIQKPAQKSIDKITKFDIGTNIGDASILKEFDAETVLATWMVNDGHTFNAQVETIDLKGYKAFRIKDYLYLIDEGISNENIKSLFQKYDEDSSFKPKHIVAFGYSFGMTTLETLKANIKGISDINIQLEVRY
;
A
#
# COMPACT_ATOMS: atom_id res chain seq x y z
N MET A 1 -39.12 12.00 -5.08
CA MET A 1 -39.37 13.29 -4.38
C MET A 1 -38.60 13.41 -3.07
N GLU A 2 -38.54 12.37 -2.23
CA GLU A 2 -37.86 12.44 -0.92
C GLU A 2 -36.35 12.69 -1.03
N LEU A 3 -35.64 11.98 -1.93
CA LEU A 3 -34.20 12.18 -2.14
C LEU A 3 -33.86 13.61 -2.56
N ARG A 4 -34.67 14.22 -3.45
CA ARG A 4 -34.47 15.61 -3.87
C ARG A 4 -34.63 16.60 -2.71
N LYS A 5 -35.63 16.38 -1.85
CA LYS A 5 -35.83 17.20 -0.65
C LYS A 5 -34.67 17.03 0.31
N TRP A 6 -34.20 15.80 0.51
CA TRP A 6 -33.05 15.49 1.35
C TRP A 6 -31.76 16.17 0.87
N ILE A 7 -31.46 16.11 -0.44
CA ILE A 7 -30.28 16.79 -1.02
C ILE A 7 -30.32 18.29 -0.73
N LYS A 8 -31.50 18.92 -0.89
CA LYS A 8 -31.66 20.36 -0.66
C LYS A 8 -31.48 20.76 0.80
N THR A 9 -31.95 19.93 1.74
CA THR A 9 -31.81 20.22 3.17
C THR A 9 -30.40 19.99 3.71
N HIS A 10 -29.61 19.10 3.07
CA HIS A 10 -28.24 18.77 3.47
C HIS A 10 -27.19 19.40 2.55
N LYS A 11 -27.53 20.49 1.86
CA LYS A 11 -26.65 21.13 0.86
C LYS A 11 -25.28 21.51 1.42
N ASP A 12 -25.22 21.93 2.68
CA ASP A 12 -23.98 22.35 3.35
C ASP A 12 -23.04 21.16 3.61
N GLU A 13 -23.58 19.94 3.72
CA GLU A 13 -22.81 18.70 3.91
C GLU A 13 -22.31 18.13 2.56
N LEU A 14 -22.93 18.51 1.44
CA LEU A 14 -22.65 18.01 0.10
C LEU A 14 -21.76 18.94 -0.73
N SER A 15 -20.82 19.61 -0.06
CA SER A 15 -19.89 20.53 -0.72
C SER A 15 -19.20 19.84 -1.90
N GLN A 16 -19.05 20.55 -3.03
CA GLN A 16 -18.59 20.06 -4.35
C GLN A 16 -19.64 19.42 -5.28
N VAL A 17 -20.72 18.83 -4.77
CA VAL A 17 -21.78 18.20 -5.60
C VAL A 17 -23.15 18.88 -5.47
N THR A 18 -23.23 20.02 -4.77
CA THR A 18 -24.48 20.76 -4.50
C THR A 18 -25.27 21.21 -5.74
N HIS A 19 -24.67 21.17 -6.93
CA HIS A 19 -25.33 21.47 -8.20
C HIS A 19 -26.12 20.28 -8.76
N TYR A 20 -25.90 19.05 -8.26
CA TYR A 20 -26.69 17.86 -8.54
C TYR A 20 -27.92 17.80 -7.62
N ASP A 21 -28.96 18.57 -7.93
CA ASP A 21 -30.16 18.71 -7.10
C ASP A 21 -31.46 18.26 -7.79
N ASN A 22 -31.35 17.63 -8.95
CA ASN A 22 -32.46 17.02 -9.67
C ASN A 22 -32.42 15.50 -9.52
N VAL A 23 -33.61 14.88 -9.49
CA VAL A 23 -33.76 13.43 -9.31
C VAL A 23 -34.90 12.95 -10.21
N ASP A 24 -34.64 11.91 -10.99
CA ASP A 24 -35.64 11.16 -11.76
C ASP A 24 -35.47 9.65 -11.51
N GLU A 25 -36.15 8.81 -12.30
CA GLU A 25 -36.11 7.35 -12.19
C GLU A 25 -34.72 6.74 -12.44
N LYS A 26 -33.82 7.47 -13.09
CA LYS A 26 -32.43 7.07 -13.35
C LYS A 26 -31.45 7.60 -12.31
N GLY A 27 -31.91 8.37 -11.32
CA GLY A 27 -31.08 8.88 -10.23
C GLY A 27 -30.80 10.37 -10.28
N VAL A 28 -29.72 10.79 -9.61
CA VAL A 28 -29.40 12.20 -9.38
C VAL A 28 -28.67 12.81 -10.58
N TYR A 29 -29.07 14.02 -10.98
CA TYR A 29 -28.48 14.74 -12.11
C TYR A 29 -28.47 16.25 -11.89
N HIS A 30 -27.73 16.96 -12.75
CA HIS A 30 -27.87 18.40 -12.92
C HIS A 30 -28.13 18.74 -14.39
N ASP A 31 -28.71 19.92 -14.61
CA ASP A 31 -28.93 20.46 -15.94
C ASP A 31 -27.59 20.91 -16.54
N ALA A 32 -27.23 20.36 -17.70
CA ALA A 32 -26.03 20.74 -18.44
C ALA A 32 -26.36 21.66 -19.62
N ASP A 33 -25.33 22.35 -20.13
CA ASP A 33 -25.46 23.23 -21.29
C ASP A 33 -25.47 22.42 -22.59
N VAL A 34 -26.50 22.66 -23.41
CA VAL A 34 -26.69 22.02 -24.73
C VAL A 34 -25.93 22.75 -25.84
N ALA A 35 -25.51 23.99 -25.60
CA ALA A 35 -24.83 24.82 -26.58
C ALA A 35 -23.39 24.34 -26.84
N ASN A 36 -22.95 24.51 -28.08
CA ASN A 36 -21.55 24.32 -28.42
C ASN A 36 -20.67 25.40 -27.75
N THR A 37 -19.41 25.08 -27.47
CA THR A 37 -18.49 26.03 -26.81
C THR A 37 -18.03 27.14 -27.76
N LYS A 38 -17.98 26.84 -29.06
CA LYS A 38 -17.58 27.75 -30.16
C LYS A 38 -18.69 27.89 -31.21
N MET A 39 -18.62 28.94 -32.02
CA MET A 39 -19.52 29.13 -33.16
C MET A 39 -19.37 27.99 -34.18
N GLY A 40 -20.46 27.69 -34.89
CA GLY A 40 -20.49 26.63 -35.91
C GLY A 40 -20.94 25.26 -35.40
N GLY A 41 -21.66 25.20 -34.28
CA GLY A 41 -22.33 23.97 -33.82
C GLY A 41 -23.46 23.51 -34.74
N TYR A 42 -24.03 22.36 -34.41
CA TYR A 42 -25.07 21.73 -35.23
C TYR A 42 -26.39 22.50 -35.18
N LYS A 43 -27.11 22.54 -36.30
CA LYS A 43 -28.43 23.17 -36.42
C LYS A 43 -29.40 22.15 -37.01
N TYR A 44 -30.41 21.80 -36.23
CA TYR A 44 -31.51 20.91 -36.61
C TYR A 44 -32.72 21.22 -35.73
N GLU A 45 -33.88 20.73 -36.13
CA GLU A 45 -35.14 20.98 -35.42
C GLU A 45 -35.40 19.90 -34.35
N ILE A 46 -35.85 20.34 -33.18
CA ILE A 46 -36.34 19.49 -32.08
C ILE A 46 -37.72 20.00 -31.72
N LEU A 47 -38.73 19.14 -31.74
CA LEU A 47 -40.09 19.52 -31.35
C LEU A 47 -40.28 19.35 -29.84
N HIS A 48 -40.92 20.34 -29.21
CA HIS A 48 -41.29 20.26 -27.81
C HIS A 48 -42.39 19.20 -27.60
N PRO A 49 -42.27 18.30 -26.60
CA PRO A 49 -43.19 17.16 -26.44
C PRO A 49 -44.65 17.57 -26.17
N VAL A 50 -44.87 18.71 -25.52
CA VAL A 50 -46.22 19.22 -25.21
C VAL A 50 -46.73 20.17 -26.30
N THR A 51 -46.04 21.29 -26.55
CA THR A 51 -46.49 22.31 -27.51
C THR A 51 -46.35 21.91 -28.98
N GLN A 52 -45.58 20.85 -29.29
CA GLN A 52 -45.30 20.37 -30.65
C GLN A 52 -44.66 21.42 -31.58
N LYS A 53 -44.13 22.51 -31.02
CA LYS A 53 -43.40 23.56 -31.74
C LYS A 53 -41.89 23.34 -31.66
N ALA A 54 -41.16 23.94 -32.61
CA ALA A 54 -39.70 23.89 -32.64
C ALA A 54 -39.08 24.58 -31.41
N CYS A 55 -38.31 23.82 -30.63
CA CYS A 55 -37.53 24.32 -29.51
C CYS A 55 -36.47 25.32 -29.98
N LYS A 56 -36.17 26.29 -29.10
CA LYS A 56 -35.09 27.25 -29.32
C LYS A 56 -33.75 26.55 -29.61
N VAL A 57 -33.10 26.96 -30.69
CA VAL A 57 -31.74 26.53 -31.04
C VAL A 57 -30.74 27.50 -30.39
N PRO A 58 -29.66 27.01 -29.73
CA PRO A 58 -28.62 27.87 -29.19
C PRO A 58 -27.96 28.71 -30.28
N GLU A 59 -27.54 29.93 -29.95
CA GLU A 59 -26.85 30.84 -30.89
C GLU A 59 -25.61 30.18 -31.54
N LYS A 60 -24.83 29.47 -30.73
CA LYS A 60 -23.63 28.73 -31.17
C LYS A 60 -23.94 27.41 -31.88
N GLY A 61 -25.21 27.02 -31.98
CA GLY A 61 -25.66 25.69 -32.37
C GLY A 61 -25.55 24.67 -31.23
N PHE A 62 -26.13 23.49 -31.45
CA PHE A 62 -26.05 22.37 -30.52
C PHE A 62 -24.64 21.78 -30.48
N ARG A 63 -24.26 21.28 -29.30
CA ARG A 63 -22.99 20.54 -29.09
C ARG A 63 -23.02 19.13 -29.69
N TYR A 64 -24.20 18.51 -29.73
CA TYR A 64 -24.38 17.11 -30.12
C TYR A 64 -24.88 17.00 -31.57
N PRO A 65 -24.39 16.02 -32.35
CA PRO A 65 -25.00 15.67 -33.63
C PRO A 65 -26.47 15.27 -33.45
N GLU A 66 -27.27 15.44 -34.50
CA GLU A 66 -28.72 15.17 -34.47
C GLU A 66 -29.07 13.76 -33.98
N LYS A 67 -28.36 12.74 -34.49
CA LYS A 67 -28.56 11.35 -34.10
C LYS A 67 -28.41 11.16 -32.58
N THR A 68 -27.32 11.65 -32.01
CA THR A 68 -27.04 11.57 -30.57
C THR A 68 -28.10 12.32 -29.75
N MET A 69 -28.53 13.50 -30.20
CA MET A 69 -29.58 14.25 -29.53
C MET A 69 -30.91 13.48 -29.52
N ARG A 70 -31.28 12.87 -30.65
CA ARG A 70 -32.49 12.03 -30.75
C ARG A 70 -32.42 10.82 -29.81
N GLU A 71 -31.25 10.17 -29.70
CA GLU A 71 -31.01 9.08 -28.75
C GLU A 71 -31.14 9.56 -27.29
N MET A 72 -30.55 10.70 -26.94
CA MET A 72 -30.67 11.29 -25.59
C MET A 72 -32.12 11.63 -25.25
N ILE A 73 -32.89 12.18 -26.19
CA ILE A 73 -34.32 12.46 -26.00
C ILE A 73 -35.11 11.16 -25.79
N ALA A 74 -34.89 10.16 -26.63
CA ALA A 74 -35.55 8.85 -26.51
C ALA A 74 -35.23 8.17 -25.17
N ASN A 75 -34.02 8.39 -24.65
CA ASN A 75 -33.58 7.87 -23.36
C ASN A 75 -33.99 8.75 -22.16
N ASN A 76 -34.80 9.79 -22.31
CA ASN A 76 -35.14 10.71 -21.20
C ASN A 76 -33.90 11.35 -20.54
N ASP A 77 -32.83 11.60 -21.31
CA ASP A 77 -31.60 12.26 -20.84
C ASP A 77 -31.56 13.75 -21.20
N VAL A 78 -32.72 14.32 -21.55
CA VAL A 78 -32.92 15.74 -21.86
C VAL A 78 -34.13 16.26 -21.11
N VAL A 79 -33.98 17.40 -20.45
CA VAL A 79 -35.06 18.17 -19.83
C VAL A 79 -35.57 19.20 -20.83
N PHE A 80 -36.88 19.20 -21.06
CA PHE A 80 -37.58 20.25 -21.76
C PHE A 80 -38.05 21.30 -20.75
N GLY A 81 -38.12 22.57 -21.18
CA GLY A 81 -38.73 23.61 -20.36
C GLY A 81 -40.25 23.47 -20.33
N ASP A 82 -40.92 24.46 -19.75
CA ASP A 82 -42.38 24.50 -19.75
C ASP A 82 -42.95 24.74 -21.18
N ASP A 83 -42.15 25.35 -22.06
CA ASP A 83 -42.47 25.64 -23.46
C ASP A 83 -41.26 25.54 -24.42
N GLU A 84 -41.49 25.80 -25.70
CA GLU A 84 -40.46 25.76 -26.76
C GLU A 84 -39.41 26.89 -26.67
N ASN A 85 -39.63 27.93 -25.87
CA ASN A 85 -38.77 29.11 -25.81
C ASN A 85 -37.56 28.93 -24.88
N VAL A 86 -37.62 27.92 -24.01
CA VAL A 86 -36.52 27.53 -23.13
C VAL A 86 -35.61 26.53 -23.86
N LEU A 87 -34.29 26.74 -23.75
CA LEU A 87 -33.33 25.77 -24.28
C LEU A 87 -33.48 24.43 -23.54
N ILE A 88 -33.53 23.34 -24.30
CA ILE A 88 -33.45 21.99 -23.75
C ILE A 88 -32.12 21.81 -22.99
N LYS A 89 -32.14 20.97 -21.95
CA LYS A 89 -30.97 20.78 -21.08
C LYS A 89 -30.63 19.30 -20.94
N PRO A 90 -29.47 18.85 -21.42
CA PRO A 90 -28.99 17.50 -21.14
C PRO A 90 -28.89 17.23 -19.65
N LYS A 91 -29.27 16.03 -19.22
CA LYS A 91 -29.12 15.57 -17.84
C LYS A 91 -27.71 15.01 -17.65
N LYS A 92 -26.87 15.70 -16.87
CA LYS A 92 -25.56 15.17 -16.48
C LYS A 92 -25.70 14.43 -15.15
N ARG A 93 -25.49 13.11 -15.19
CA ARG A 93 -25.69 12.19 -14.06
C ARG A 93 -24.50 12.20 -13.12
N ILE A 94 -24.76 12.15 -11.81
CA ILE A 94 -23.69 12.15 -10.79
C ILE A 94 -22.84 10.88 -10.84
N GLU A 95 -23.44 9.75 -11.22
CA GLU A 95 -22.74 8.46 -11.37
C GLU A 95 -21.62 8.48 -12.43
N ASN A 96 -21.73 9.38 -13.40
CA ASN A 96 -20.75 9.58 -14.46
C ASN A 96 -19.83 10.77 -14.18
N ALA A 97 -19.93 11.38 -12.98
CA ALA A 97 -19.07 12.47 -12.59
C ALA A 97 -17.67 11.93 -12.24
N THR A 98 -16.68 12.31 -13.04
CA THR A 98 -15.28 12.07 -12.73
C THR A 98 -14.69 13.31 -12.07
N GLU A 99 -14.06 13.16 -10.92
CA GLU A 99 -13.22 14.23 -10.38
C GLU A 99 -11.91 14.33 -11.16
N LEU A 100 -11.37 15.54 -11.22
CA LEU A 100 -10.03 15.80 -11.73
C LEU A 100 -9.15 16.25 -10.58
N LEU A 101 -7.92 15.74 -10.53
CA LEU A 101 -6.92 16.25 -9.60
C LEU A 101 -6.52 17.66 -10.01
N ARG A 102 -7.00 18.67 -9.26
CA ARG A 102 -6.67 20.07 -9.51
C ARG A 102 -5.18 20.32 -9.26
N SER A 103 -4.57 21.16 -10.09
CA SER A 103 -3.16 21.58 -9.93
C SER A 103 -2.93 22.46 -8.69
N VAL A 104 -3.98 23.14 -8.21
CA VAL A 104 -3.96 23.92 -6.98
C VAL A 104 -4.81 23.22 -5.93
N ILE A 105 -4.15 22.73 -4.88
CA ILE A 105 -4.77 22.15 -3.69
C ILE A 105 -4.45 23.09 -2.54
N TYR A 106 -5.48 23.72 -1.97
CA TYR A 106 -5.34 24.60 -0.80
C TYR A 106 -5.81 23.86 0.45
N GLU A 107 -4.97 23.86 1.48
CA GLU A 107 -5.31 23.36 2.82
C GLU A 107 -4.46 24.09 3.87
N ASP A 108 -5.04 24.31 5.05
CA ASP A 108 -4.33 24.85 6.19
C ASP A 108 -3.48 23.76 6.87
N GLY A 109 -2.16 23.85 6.71
CA GLY A 109 -1.21 22.89 7.30
C GLY A 109 -1.26 22.78 8.84
N ARG A 110 -1.90 23.73 9.55
CA ARG A 110 -2.09 23.64 11.00
C ARG A 110 -2.99 22.46 11.41
N ALA A 111 -3.87 21.99 10.51
CA ALA A 111 -4.68 20.80 10.75
C ALA A 111 -3.82 19.55 10.92
N ALA A 112 -2.81 19.37 10.05
CA ALA A 112 -1.88 18.26 10.12
C ALA A 112 -1.09 18.22 11.44
N THR A 113 -0.64 19.39 11.93
CA THR A 113 0.03 19.49 13.23
C THR A 113 -0.89 19.03 14.36
N LYS A 114 -2.15 19.51 14.40
CA LYS A 114 -3.11 19.12 15.45
C LYS A 114 -3.39 17.61 15.43
N ILE A 115 -3.49 16.99 14.26
CA ILE A 115 -3.69 15.54 14.14
C ILE A 115 -2.52 14.79 14.77
N VAL A 116 -1.27 15.19 14.48
CA VAL A 116 -0.08 14.56 15.07
C VAL A 116 0.00 14.82 16.57
N ASP A 117 -0.29 16.03 17.02
CA ASP A 117 -0.32 16.38 18.45
C ASP A 117 -1.33 15.54 19.23
N ASN A 118 -2.52 15.33 18.66
CA ASN A 118 -3.58 14.52 19.27
C ASN A 118 -3.24 13.02 19.28
N LEU A 119 -2.52 12.54 18.26
CA LEU A 119 -2.10 11.15 18.21
C LEU A 119 -0.96 10.90 19.19
N LEU A 120 0.07 11.75 19.22
CA LEU A 120 1.31 11.51 19.96
C LEU A 120 1.36 12.31 21.26
N ALA A 121 1.80 13.56 21.15
CA ALA A 121 1.76 14.61 22.15
C ALA A 121 2.10 15.94 21.44
N LYS A 122 1.74 17.06 22.09
CA LYS A 122 1.92 18.39 21.52
C LYS A 122 3.38 18.68 21.19
N GLY A 123 3.64 19.10 19.95
CA GLY A 123 4.94 19.58 19.51
C GLY A 123 6.02 18.50 19.47
N VAL A 124 5.66 17.23 19.29
CA VAL A 124 6.61 16.12 19.13
C VAL A 124 7.25 16.08 17.73
N PHE A 125 6.58 16.64 16.72
CA PHE A 125 7.09 16.67 15.35
C PHE A 125 6.76 17.99 14.66
N ASN A 126 7.71 18.55 13.91
CA ASN A 126 7.51 19.80 13.18
C ASN A 126 7.06 19.56 11.75
N HIS A 127 6.10 20.38 11.30
CA HIS A 127 5.64 20.42 9.91
C HIS A 127 5.28 19.04 9.32
N PRO A 128 4.48 18.21 10.02
CA PRO A 128 3.99 16.97 9.43
C PRO A 128 3.17 17.29 8.18
N LYS A 129 3.24 16.42 7.16
CA LYS A 129 2.36 16.54 6.00
C LYS A 129 0.94 16.12 6.38
N SER A 130 -0.05 16.59 5.62
CA SER A 130 -1.44 16.18 5.80
C SER A 130 -1.66 14.78 5.23
N HIS A 131 -2.13 13.86 6.07
CA HIS A 131 -2.49 12.51 5.62
C HIS A 131 -3.68 12.51 4.65
N GLU A 132 -4.57 13.50 4.73
CA GLU A 132 -5.71 13.65 3.82
C GLU A 132 -5.25 14.03 2.41
N GLN A 133 -4.26 14.94 2.27
CA GLN A 133 -3.69 15.27 0.96
C GLN A 133 -2.98 14.08 0.34
N ILE A 134 -2.17 13.38 1.15
CA ILE A 134 -1.45 12.21 0.64
C ILE A 134 -2.46 11.13 0.24
N ALA A 135 -3.52 10.88 1.03
CA ALA A 135 -4.58 9.94 0.68
C ALA A 135 -5.27 10.35 -0.62
N ARG A 136 -5.59 11.64 -0.80
CA ARG A 136 -6.16 12.15 -2.05
C ARG A 136 -5.24 11.91 -3.25
N ILE A 137 -3.94 12.23 -3.14
CA ILE A 137 -2.99 11.98 -4.23
C ILE A 137 -2.93 10.49 -4.55
N LEU A 138 -2.87 9.63 -3.53
CA LEU A 138 -2.84 8.17 -3.69
C LEU A 138 -4.10 7.64 -4.37
N ASP A 139 -5.27 8.16 -4.02
CA ASP A 139 -6.54 7.77 -4.65
C ASP A 139 -6.53 8.01 -6.18
N PHE A 140 -5.94 9.11 -6.64
CA PHE A 140 -5.79 9.40 -8.08
C PHE A 140 -4.67 8.62 -8.78
N THR A 141 -3.65 8.18 -8.05
CA THR A 141 -2.38 7.69 -8.63
C THR A 141 -2.15 6.19 -8.42
N THR A 142 -3.03 5.52 -7.68
CA THR A 142 -2.88 4.11 -7.32
C THR A 142 -4.15 3.32 -7.55
N THR A 143 -4.00 2.02 -7.79
CA THR A 143 -5.08 1.04 -7.66
C THR A 143 -5.26 0.63 -6.20
N LYS A 144 -6.37 -0.04 -5.90
CA LYS A 144 -6.69 -0.51 -4.54
C LYS A 144 -5.72 -1.54 -3.98
N ASP A 145 -4.83 -2.12 -4.77
CA ASP A 145 -3.86 -3.14 -4.39
C ASP A 145 -2.40 -2.73 -4.60
N SER A 146 -2.16 -1.45 -4.92
CA SER A 146 -0.83 -0.91 -5.19
C SER A 146 0.11 -0.98 -3.98
N ILE A 147 1.42 -0.98 -4.26
CA ILE A 147 2.48 -0.79 -3.26
C ILE A 147 2.97 0.66 -3.33
N VAL A 148 2.92 1.35 -2.20
CA VAL A 148 3.43 2.71 -2.02
C VAL A 148 4.79 2.64 -1.34
N LEU A 149 5.75 3.47 -1.76
CA LEU A 149 7.06 3.59 -1.16
C LEU A 149 7.28 5.03 -0.69
N ASP A 150 7.67 5.20 0.57
CA ASP A 150 8.11 6.47 1.13
C ASP A 150 9.43 6.26 1.86
N PHE A 151 10.54 6.65 1.23
CA PHE A 151 11.88 6.49 1.81
C PHE A 151 12.36 7.70 2.62
N PHE A 152 11.46 8.67 2.86
CA PHE A 152 11.64 9.79 3.78
C PHE A 152 10.41 9.91 4.69
N SER A 153 10.07 8.80 5.35
CA SER A 153 8.80 8.63 6.08
C SER A 153 8.57 9.75 7.11
N GLY A 154 9.62 10.22 7.78
CA GLY A 154 9.57 11.28 8.78
C GLY A 154 8.55 10.93 9.87
N SER A 155 7.47 11.72 9.94
CA SER A 155 6.35 11.45 10.84
C SER A 155 5.43 10.31 10.38
N ALA A 156 5.77 9.50 9.38
CA ALA A 156 4.94 8.43 8.83
C ALA A 156 3.56 8.88 8.30
N THR A 157 3.52 10.02 7.63
CA THR A 157 2.25 10.56 7.07
C THR A 157 1.70 9.65 5.98
N THR A 158 2.55 9.14 5.09
CA THR A 158 2.14 8.28 3.96
C THR A 158 1.57 6.95 4.44
N ALA A 159 2.14 6.35 5.49
CA ALA A 159 1.59 5.14 6.10
C ALA A 159 0.20 5.38 6.70
N HIS A 160 -0.01 6.51 7.40
CA HIS A 160 -1.34 6.89 7.88
C HIS A 160 -2.33 7.06 6.72
N ALA A 161 -1.93 7.75 5.65
CA ALA A 161 -2.76 7.96 4.47
C ALA A 161 -3.18 6.64 3.79
N VAL A 162 -2.27 5.68 3.66
CA VAL A 162 -2.56 4.36 3.07
C VAL A 162 -3.59 3.60 3.92
N MET A 163 -3.41 3.54 5.24
CA MET A 163 -4.38 2.89 6.13
C MET A 163 -5.75 3.55 6.07
N HIS A 164 -5.77 4.89 6.08
CA HIS A 164 -7.00 5.67 5.98
C HIS A 164 -7.74 5.39 4.67
N LEU A 165 -7.04 5.43 3.53
CA LEU A 165 -7.64 5.20 2.23
C LEU A 165 -8.19 3.77 2.08
N ASN A 166 -7.44 2.75 2.55
CA ASN A 166 -7.91 1.37 2.54
C ASN A 166 -9.18 1.17 3.39
N ALA A 167 -9.29 1.86 4.53
CA ALA A 167 -10.49 1.82 5.37
C ALA A 167 -11.70 2.46 4.67
N LEU A 168 -11.49 3.57 3.96
CA LEU A 168 -12.54 4.27 3.23
C LEU A 168 -13.06 3.49 2.01
N ASP A 169 -12.14 3.00 1.17
CA ASP A 169 -12.50 2.42 -0.13
C ASP A 169 -12.47 0.89 -0.16
N LYS A 170 -12.23 0.25 0.99
CA LYS A 170 -12.04 -1.20 1.16
C LYS A 170 -10.90 -1.75 0.30
N GLY A 171 -9.87 -0.96 0.08
CA GLY A 171 -8.64 -1.36 -0.60
C GLY A 171 -7.71 -2.21 0.26
N SER A 172 -6.64 -2.66 -0.37
CA SER A 172 -5.56 -3.48 0.20
C SER A 172 -4.19 -2.95 -0.21
N ARG A 173 -4.04 -1.62 -0.35
CA ARG A 173 -2.76 -0.97 -0.67
C ARG A 173 -1.75 -1.27 0.42
N LYS A 174 -0.48 -1.43 0.04
CA LYS A 174 0.62 -1.71 0.96
C LYS A 174 1.58 -0.52 0.99
N ILE A 175 2.29 -0.34 2.10
CA ILE A 175 3.29 0.72 2.25
C ILE A 175 4.63 0.10 2.66
N ILE A 176 5.70 0.57 2.02
CA ILE A 176 7.08 0.41 2.48
C ILE A 176 7.53 1.81 2.90
N ALA A 177 7.82 1.98 4.19
CA ALA A 177 8.27 3.23 4.75
C ALA A 177 9.70 3.06 5.27
N VAL A 178 10.62 3.93 4.85
CA VAL A 178 12.01 3.94 5.33
C VAL A 178 12.25 5.21 6.13
N GLN A 179 12.88 5.05 7.29
CA GLN A 179 13.28 6.15 8.16
C GLN A 179 14.63 5.82 8.78
N LEU A 180 15.57 6.78 8.71
CA LEU A 180 16.83 6.69 9.43
C LEU A 180 16.55 6.83 10.94
N PRO A 181 17.12 5.97 11.81
CA PRO A 181 16.99 6.10 13.26
C PRO A 181 17.92 7.20 13.80
N GLU A 182 17.66 8.44 13.41
CA GLU A 182 18.44 9.60 13.84
C GLU A 182 18.37 9.75 15.36
N ASN A 183 19.54 9.75 16.02
CA ASN A 183 19.66 9.89 17.48
C ASN A 183 19.32 11.33 17.91
N LEU A 184 18.24 11.49 18.66
CA LEU A 184 17.76 12.78 19.14
C LEU A 184 18.62 13.34 20.29
N ASP A 185 19.28 12.48 21.09
CA ASP A 185 20.21 12.90 22.14
C ASP A 185 21.51 13.49 21.57
N GLY A 186 21.84 13.13 20.32
CA GLY A 186 23.04 13.61 19.62
C GLY A 186 22.90 15.00 19.00
N ILE A 187 21.74 15.65 19.14
CA ILE A 187 21.49 16.98 18.56
C ILE A 187 22.15 18.04 19.46
N GLU A 188 23.20 18.70 18.96
CA GLU A 188 23.98 19.69 19.74
C GLU A 188 23.14 20.84 20.32
N LYS A 189 22.13 21.30 19.58
CA LYS A 189 21.23 22.40 19.97
C LYS A 189 19.78 21.98 19.81
N PRO A 190 19.23 21.20 20.76
CA PRO A 190 17.87 20.68 20.64
C PRO A 190 16.86 21.82 20.78
N ASN A 191 16.00 21.97 19.79
CA ASN A 191 14.85 22.86 19.88
C ASN A 191 13.76 22.24 20.78
N ASP A 192 12.67 22.98 21.02
CA ASP A 192 11.60 22.50 21.89
C ASP A 192 10.93 21.24 21.36
N THR A 193 10.86 21.07 20.03
CA THR A 193 10.31 19.88 19.40
C THR A 193 11.14 18.64 19.70
N THR A 194 12.47 18.72 19.59
CA THR A 194 13.37 17.64 19.97
C THR A 194 13.20 17.27 21.44
N LYS A 195 13.14 18.27 22.33
CA LYS A 195 12.94 18.03 23.77
C LYS A 195 11.58 17.38 24.06
N ASN A 196 10.52 17.78 23.36
CA ASN A 196 9.20 17.18 23.50
C ASN A 196 9.16 15.75 22.95
N ALA A 197 9.83 15.49 21.83
CA ALA A 197 9.97 14.16 21.27
C ALA A 197 10.69 13.20 22.22
N ILE A 198 11.80 13.64 22.84
CA ILE A 198 12.53 12.87 23.86
C ILE A 198 11.62 12.55 25.05
N LYS A 199 10.98 13.56 25.66
CA LYS A 199 10.04 13.36 26.77
C LYS A 199 8.89 12.43 26.42
N PHE A 200 8.39 12.51 25.19
CA PHE A 200 7.35 11.62 24.70
C PHE A 200 7.87 10.18 24.61
N LEU A 201 9.05 9.96 24.03
CA LEU A 201 9.67 8.63 23.92
C LEU A 201 9.98 8.03 25.30
N ASP A 202 10.46 8.83 26.25
CA ASP A 202 10.61 8.44 27.66
C ASP A 202 9.28 7.92 28.23
N SER A 203 8.18 8.68 28.01
CA SER A 203 6.86 8.33 28.56
C SER A 203 6.29 7.01 28.04
N ILE A 204 6.79 6.52 26.91
CA ILE A 204 6.41 5.24 26.31
C ILE A 204 7.54 4.20 26.32
N ASN A 205 8.63 4.47 27.04
CA ASN A 205 9.80 3.61 27.17
C ASN A 205 10.37 3.16 25.80
N LYS A 206 10.66 4.14 24.92
CA LYS A 206 11.23 3.92 23.59
C LYS A 206 12.58 4.62 23.43
N PRO A 207 13.49 4.06 22.59
CA PRO A 207 14.75 4.73 22.26
C PRO A 207 14.51 6.12 21.67
N HIS A 208 15.45 7.04 21.91
CA HIS A 208 15.39 8.43 21.46
C HIS A 208 15.77 8.58 19.98
N THR A 209 15.09 7.85 19.11
CA THR A 209 15.36 7.86 17.66
C THR A 209 14.13 8.27 16.85
N LEU A 210 14.35 8.99 15.75
CA LEU A 210 13.29 9.59 14.94
C LEU A 210 12.28 8.56 14.37
N ASP A 211 12.75 7.37 14.00
CA ASP A 211 11.92 6.26 13.51
C ASP A 211 10.86 5.81 14.52
N GLN A 212 11.14 5.92 15.83
CA GLN A 212 10.17 5.55 16.87
C GLN A 212 8.96 6.47 16.88
N ILE A 213 9.15 7.77 16.58
CA ILE A 213 8.04 8.73 16.46
C ILE A 213 7.11 8.34 15.32
N GLY A 214 7.67 8.01 14.15
CA GLY A 214 6.90 7.55 12.98
C GLY A 214 6.16 6.24 13.26
N MET A 215 6.85 5.24 13.82
CA MET A 215 6.23 3.95 14.18
C MET A 215 5.10 4.12 15.19
N GLU A 216 5.28 4.98 16.19
CA GLU A 216 4.23 5.22 17.18
C GLU A 216 3.01 5.92 16.58
N ARG A 217 3.21 6.85 15.63
CA ARG A 217 2.09 7.42 14.88
C ARG A 217 1.34 6.34 14.11
N ILE A 218 2.05 5.42 13.44
CA ILE A 218 1.42 4.31 12.70
C ILE A 218 0.54 3.49 13.65
N ARG A 219 1.05 3.07 14.82
CA ARG A 219 0.29 2.29 15.80
C ARG A 219 -0.96 3.01 16.28
N ARG A 220 -0.84 4.30 16.62
CA ARG A 220 -1.98 5.08 17.14
C ARG A 220 -2.99 5.45 16.06
N ALA A 221 -2.53 5.71 14.84
CA ALA A 221 -3.40 5.90 13.68
C ALA A 221 -4.19 4.62 13.35
N ALA A 222 -3.53 3.46 13.32
CA ALA A 222 -4.17 2.16 13.14
C ALA A 222 -5.26 1.92 14.20
N LYS A 223 -4.94 2.16 15.47
CA LYS A 223 -5.91 2.04 16.57
C LYS A 223 -7.12 2.95 16.36
N LYS A 224 -6.88 4.23 16.06
CA LYS A 224 -7.95 5.21 15.82
C LYS A 224 -8.84 4.81 14.64
N ILE A 225 -8.26 4.38 13.52
CA ILE A 225 -9.01 3.91 12.35
C ILE A 225 -9.90 2.72 12.71
N LYS A 226 -9.40 1.78 13.52
CA LYS A 226 -10.18 0.62 13.98
C LYS A 226 -11.32 1.01 14.93
N GLU A 227 -11.11 2.00 15.80
CA GLU A 227 -12.14 2.53 16.70
C GLU A 227 -13.25 3.25 15.92
N GLU A 228 -12.88 4.03 14.89
CA GLU A 228 -13.83 4.74 14.02
C GLU A 228 -14.53 3.80 13.04
N ASN A 229 -13.93 2.65 12.72
CA ASN A 229 -14.45 1.66 11.78
C ASN A 229 -14.41 0.24 12.39
N PRO A 230 -15.27 -0.10 13.37
CA PRO A 230 -15.21 -1.37 14.09
C PRO A 230 -15.28 -2.60 13.17
N ASP A 231 -16.07 -2.52 12.10
CA ASP A 231 -16.29 -3.61 11.15
C ASP A 231 -15.17 -3.77 10.11
N TYR A 232 -14.22 -2.83 10.04
CA TYR A 232 -13.12 -2.91 9.07
C TYR A 232 -12.18 -4.08 9.42
N GLN A 233 -12.00 -5.00 8.46
CA GLN A 233 -11.17 -6.21 8.61
C GLN A 233 -9.86 -6.14 7.81
N GLY A 234 -9.51 -4.98 7.25
CA GLY A 234 -8.26 -4.85 6.50
C GLY A 234 -7.03 -4.79 7.41
N ASP A 235 -5.87 -5.02 6.81
CA ASP A 235 -4.59 -5.01 7.53
C ASP A 235 -4.19 -3.58 7.95
N LEU A 236 -3.96 -3.39 9.24
CA LEU A 236 -3.48 -2.15 9.86
C LEU A 236 -2.13 -2.36 10.58
N GLY A 237 -1.56 -3.55 10.45
CA GLY A 237 -0.28 -3.91 11.04
C GLY A 237 0.90 -3.50 10.17
N PHE A 238 2.10 -3.69 10.71
CA PHE A 238 3.34 -3.56 9.96
C PHE A 238 4.42 -4.47 10.56
N LYS A 239 5.40 -4.81 9.73
CA LYS A 239 6.67 -5.43 10.17
C LYS A 239 7.76 -4.35 10.19
N HIS A 240 8.67 -4.45 11.14
CA HIS A 240 9.82 -3.55 11.25
C HIS A 240 11.09 -4.31 10.91
N PHE A 241 11.91 -3.73 10.03
CA PHE A 241 13.21 -4.27 9.62
C PHE A 241 14.26 -3.22 9.88
N THR A 242 15.43 -3.66 10.34
CA THR A 242 16.61 -2.81 10.54
C THR A 242 17.74 -3.31 9.65
N ILE A 243 18.68 -2.41 9.34
CA ILE A 243 19.92 -2.77 8.65
C ILE A 243 21.00 -2.88 9.72
N GLN A 244 21.63 -4.04 9.81
CA GLN A 244 22.78 -4.27 10.68
C GLN A 244 24.04 -4.36 9.83
N LYS A 245 25.05 -3.57 10.18
CA LYS A 245 26.35 -3.60 9.50
C LYS A 245 27.19 -4.74 10.08
N PRO A 246 27.77 -5.63 9.24
CA PRO A 246 28.70 -6.64 9.71
C PRO A 246 29.96 -6.07 10.34
N ALA A 247 30.48 -6.76 11.34
CA ALA A 247 31.77 -6.49 11.94
C ALA A 247 32.86 -6.55 10.88
N GLN A 248 33.88 -5.69 11.01
CA GLN A 248 34.98 -5.64 10.03
C GLN A 248 35.67 -7.00 9.86
N LYS A 249 35.82 -7.76 10.94
CA LYS A 249 36.37 -9.12 10.89
C LYS A 249 35.55 -10.06 10.00
N SER A 250 34.22 -9.94 10.01
CA SER A 250 33.32 -10.73 9.18
C SER A 250 33.40 -10.30 7.72
N ILE A 251 33.51 -8.98 7.46
CA ILE A 251 33.79 -8.44 6.13
C ILE A 251 35.13 -8.97 5.60
N ASP A 252 36.18 -8.97 6.43
CA ASP A 252 37.51 -9.45 6.07
C ASP A 252 37.50 -10.96 5.76
N LYS A 253 36.71 -11.76 6.49
CA LYS A 253 36.52 -13.19 6.21
C LYS A 253 35.82 -13.41 4.87
N ILE A 254 34.72 -12.71 4.62
CA ILE A 254 33.99 -12.76 3.34
C ILE A 254 34.91 -12.36 2.18
N THR A 255 35.75 -11.34 2.38
CA THR A 255 36.64 -10.81 1.33
C THR A 255 37.85 -11.71 1.05
N LYS A 256 38.44 -12.34 2.08
CA LYS A 256 39.62 -13.22 1.91
C LYS A 256 39.28 -14.65 1.48
N PHE A 257 38.05 -15.10 1.74
CA PHE A 257 37.49 -16.43 1.44
C PHE A 257 38.51 -17.57 1.29
N ASP A 258 38.78 -18.27 2.39
CA ASP A 258 39.59 -19.51 2.40
C ASP A 258 38.71 -20.71 2.80
N ILE A 259 38.46 -21.60 1.86
CA ILE A 259 37.61 -22.79 2.03
C ILE A 259 38.14 -23.70 3.16
N GLY A 260 39.45 -23.78 3.37
CA GLY A 260 40.04 -24.69 4.34
C GLY A 260 39.83 -24.30 5.80
N THR A 261 39.64 -23.01 6.08
CA THR A 261 39.53 -22.46 7.45
C THR A 261 38.12 -22.02 7.84
N ASN A 262 37.20 -21.92 6.87
CA ASN A 262 35.88 -21.32 7.03
C ASN A 262 34.72 -22.33 7.02
N ILE A 263 34.94 -23.61 6.67
CA ILE A 263 33.89 -24.64 6.73
C ILE A 263 33.54 -24.94 8.19
N GLY A 264 32.27 -24.81 8.55
CA GLY A 264 31.80 -25.03 9.92
C GLY A 264 32.05 -23.86 10.89
N ASP A 265 32.48 -22.69 10.40
CA ASP A 265 32.65 -21.48 11.23
C ASP A 265 31.36 -20.66 11.30
N ALA A 266 30.46 -21.03 12.21
CA ALA A 266 29.20 -20.31 12.43
C ALA A 266 29.36 -18.91 13.06
N SER A 267 30.52 -18.26 12.97
CA SER A 267 30.71 -16.89 13.47
C SER A 267 29.74 -15.89 12.86
N ILE A 268 29.41 -16.01 11.56
CA ILE A 268 28.40 -15.15 10.93
C ILE A 268 26.99 -15.45 11.48
N LEU A 269 26.63 -16.73 11.67
CA LEU A 269 25.35 -17.09 12.28
C LEU A 269 25.26 -16.57 13.73
N LYS A 270 26.35 -16.64 14.48
CA LYS A 270 26.43 -16.13 15.86
C LYS A 270 26.36 -14.61 15.93
N GLU A 271 26.79 -13.92 14.87
CA GLU A 271 26.69 -12.46 14.76
C GLU A 271 25.29 -12.00 14.34
N PHE A 272 24.63 -12.74 13.43
CA PHE A 272 23.40 -12.29 12.77
C PHE A 272 22.15 -13.11 13.06
N ASP A 273 22.20 -14.19 13.84
CA ASP A 273 21.09 -15.15 14.01
C ASP A 273 20.52 -15.72 12.70
N ALA A 274 19.71 -16.78 12.81
CA ALA A 274 19.14 -17.44 11.65
C ALA A 274 18.05 -16.60 10.97
N GLU A 275 17.35 -15.74 11.72
CA GLU A 275 16.25 -14.93 11.20
C GLU A 275 16.77 -13.81 10.29
N THR A 276 17.88 -13.15 10.66
CA THR A 276 18.48 -12.11 9.81
C THR A 276 19.10 -12.69 8.54
N VAL A 277 19.78 -13.84 8.64
CA VAL A 277 20.32 -14.55 7.47
C VAL A 277 19.18 -14.94 6.52
N LEU A 278 18.11 -15.53 7.07
CA LEU A 278 16.93 -15.90 6.30
C LEU A 278 16.31 -14.68 5.63
N ALA A 279 16.02 -13.61 6.37
CA ALA A 279 15.40 -12.40 5.84
C ALA A 279 16.25 -11.76 4.71
N THR A 280 17.57 -11.76 4.86
CA THR A 280 18.50 -11.24 3.84
C THR A 280 18.44 -12.08 2.57
N TRP A 281 18.51 -13.41 2.70
CA TRP A 281 18.47 -14.31 1.54
C TRP A 281 17.12 -14.35 0.86
N MET A 282 16.02 -14.31 1.62
CA MET A 282 14.67 -14.21 1.07
C MET A 282 14.56 -13.03 0.11
N VAL A 283 15.02 -11.85 0.51
CA VAL A 283 14.98 -10.65 -0.32
C VAL A 283 15.89 -10.80 -1.54
N ASN A 284 17.09 -11.34 -1.37
CA ASN A 284 18.02 -11.62 -2.48
C ASN A 284 17.42 -12.59 -3.50
N ASP A 285 16.62 -13.56 -3.05
CA ASP A 285 15.94 -14.55 -3.88
C ASP A 285 14.63 -14.04 -4.51
N GLY A 286 14.34 -12.74 -4.35
CA GLY A 286 13.16 -12.10 -4.93
C GLY A 286 11.86 -12.36 -4.17
N HIS A 287 11.93 -12.85 -2.93
CA HIS A 287 10.77 -12.90 -2.04
C HIS A 287 10.49 -11.52 -1.42
N THR A 288 9.21 -11.26 -1.14
CA THR A 288 8.79 -10.01 -0.51
C THR A 288 9.03 -10.06 1.00
N PHE A 289 9.20 -8.89 1.64
CA PHE A 289 9.37 -8.77 3.11
C PHE A 289 8.23 -9.39 3.94
N ASN A 290 7.04 -9.56 3.33
CA ASN A 290 5.87 -10.15 3.96
C ASN A 290 5.60 -11.59 3.50
N ALA A 291 6.55 -12.24 2.81
CA ALA A 291 6.42 -13.64 2.43
C ALA A 291 6.17 -14.51 3.67
N GLN A 292 5.28 -15.48 3.53
CA GLN A 292 4.97 -16.45 4.58
C GLN A 292 6.08 -17.50 4.60
N VAL A 293 6.70 -17.65 5.77
CA VAL A 293 7.75 -18.63 6.02
C VAL A 293 7.12 -19.82 6.74
N GLU A 294 7.22 -21.00 6.15
CA GLU A 294 6.82 -22.25 6.77
C GLU A 294 8.03 -22.87 7.48
N THR A 295 7.92 -23.15 8.78
CA THR A 295 8.97 -23.88 9.51
C THR A 295 8.71 -25.38 9.38
N ILE A 296 9.70 -26.09 8.85
CA ILE A 296 9.70 -27.53 8.64
C ILE A 296 10.58 -28.18 9.71
N ASP A 297 10.00 -29.09 10.49
CA ASP A 297 10.75 -29.91 11.43
C ASP A 297 11.26 -31.19 10.76
N LEU A 298 12.58 -31.34 10.71
CA LEU A 298 13.27 -32.48 10.12
C LEU A 298 13.90 -33.33 11.22
N LYS A 299 13.09 -33.82 12.17
CA LYS A 299 13.54 -34.54 13.38
C LYS A 299 14.42 -33.69 14.30
N GLY A 300 13.90 -32.55 14.72
CA GLY A 300 14.55 -31.59 15.61
C GLY A 300 15.37 -30.51 14.90
N TYR A 301 15.68 -30.69 13.61
CA TYR A 301 16.34 -29.66 12.81
C TYR A 301 15.30 -28.76 12.12
N LYS A 302 15.41 -27.44 12.30
CA LYS A 302 14.51 -26.47 11.68
C LYS A 302 14.99 -26.09 10.29
N ALA A 303 14.14 -26.30 9.30
CA ALA A 303 14.31 -25.76 7.96
C ALA A 303 13.21 -24.73 7.67
N PHE A 304 13.49 -23.76 6.81
CA PHE A 304 12.54 -22.71 6.48
C PHE A 304 12.14 -22.83 5.02
N ARG A 305 10.85 -22.92 4.73
CA ARG A 305 10.32 -23.08 3.38
C ARG A 305 9.52 -21.86 2.95
N ILE A 306 9.78 -21.41 1.73
CA ILE A 306 9.02 -20.35 1.07
C ILE A 306 8.79 -20.76 -0.38
N LYS A 307 7.54 -21.08 -0.72
CA LYS A 307 7.16 -21.62 -2.03
C LYS A 307 8.04 -22.82 -2.41
N ASP A 308 8.91 -22.64 -3.41
CA ASP A 308 9.80 -23.65 -3.98
C ASP A 308 11.21 -23.63 -3.35
N TYR A 309 11.48 -22.73 -2.39
CA TYR A 309 12.76 -22.62 -1.70
C TYR A 309 12.72 -23.31 -0.33
N LEU A 310 13.78 -24.02 0.01
CA LEU A 310 14.05 -24.56 1.33
C LEU A 310 15.41 -24.07 1.81
N TYR A 311 15.43 -23.38 2.93
CA TYR A 311 16.62 -22.82 3.57
C TYR A 311 17.05 -23.70 4.75
N LEU A 312 18.31 -24.10 4.75
CA LEU A 312 18.96 -24.86 5.81
C LEU A 312 20.06 -23.97 6.42
N ILE A 313 19.75 -23.34 7.56
CA ILE A 313 20.57 -22.24 8.12
C ILE A 313 21.24 -22.66 9.43
N ASP A 314 20.52 -23.34 10.32
CA ASP A 314 21.03 -23.69 11.65
C ASP A 314 22.19 -24.69 11.60
N GLU A 315 23.05 -24.66 12.63
CA GLU A 315 24.11 -25.65 12.85
C GLU A 315 23.53 -27.03 13.24
N GLY A 316 24.36 -28.06 13.14
CA GLY A 316 24.06 -29.37 13.76
C GLY A 316 23.15 -30.29 12.94
N ILE A 317 22.96 -30.02 11.65
CA ILE A 317 22.25 -30.94 10.76
C ILE A 317 22.99 -32.30 10.69
N SER A 318 22.26 -33.38 10.95
CA SER A 318 22.77 -34.75 10.90
C SER A 318 22.30 -35.50 9.65
N ASN A 319 22.92 -36.66 9.39
CA ASN A 319 22.48 -37.55 8.31
C ASN A 319 21.04 -38.05 8.50
N GLU A 320 20.54 -38.14 9.74
CA GLU A 320 19.15 -38.51 9.99
C GLU A 320 18.17 -37.40 9.60
N ASN A 321 18.57 -36.14 9.80
CA ASN A 321 17.77 -34.99 9.37
C ASN A 321 17.73 -34.90 7.84
N ILE A 322 18.87 -35.15 7.16
CA ILE A 322 18.93 -35.21 5.68
C ILE A 322 18.06 -36.35 5.14
N LYS A 323 18.09 -37.54 5.76
CA LYS A 323 17.16 -38.63 5.39
C LYS A 323 15.71 -38.23 5.59
N SER A 324 15.39 -37.58 6.71
CA SER A 324 14.04 -37.09 6.99
C SER A 324 13.56 -36.08 5.96
N LEU A 325 14.46 -35.23 5.45
CA LEU A 325 14.16 -34.27 4.39
C LEU A 325 13.69 -34.98 3.11
N PHE A 326 14.46 -35.97 2.64
CA PHE A 326 14.15 -36.67 1.40
C PHE A 326 12.99 -37.65 1.56
N GLN A 327 12.82 -38.26 2.73
CA GLN A 327 11.62 -39.02 3.06
C GLN A 327 10.37 -38.13 2.95
N LYS A 328 10.39 -36.94 3.58
CA LYS A 328 9.28 -35.99 3.46
C LYS A 328 9.08 -35.54 2.02
N TYR A 329 10.16 -35.32 1.28
CA TYR A 329 10.10 -35.00 -0.14
C TYR A 329 9.35 -36.06 -0.93
N ASP A 330 9.66 -37.34 -0.72
CA ASP A 330 9.05 -38.45 -1.47
C ASP A 330 7.59 -38.70 -1.07
N GLU A 331 7.30 -38.64 0.23
CA GLU A 331 5.98 -39.00 0.80
C GLU A 331 4.94 -37.87 0.70
N ASP A 332 5.35 -36.61 0.78
CA ASP A 332 4.46 -35.46 0.84
C ASP A 332 4.45 -34.70 -0.51
N SER A 333 3.38 -34.89 -1.27
CA SER A 333 3.19 -34.21 -2.56
C SER A 333 3.16 -32.68 -2.46
N SER A 334 2.85 -32.13 -1.29
CA SER A 334 2.86 -30.68 -1.06
C SER A 334 4.26 -30.14 -0.74
N PHE A 335 5.22 -31.00 -0.38
CA PHE A 335 6.58 -30.63 -0.01
C PHE A 335 7.57 -30.98 -1.13
N LYS A 336 7.58 -30.16 -2.17
CA LYS A 336 8.45 -30.32 -3.35
C LYS A 336 9.28 -29.06 -3.63
N PRO A 337 10.21 -28.68 -2.73
CA PRO A 337 11.14 -27.59 -3.01
C PRO A 337 11.97 -27.89 -4.26
N LYS A 338 12.20 -26.86 -5.08
CA LYS A 338 13.06 -26.90 -6.27
C LYS A 338 14.43 -26.29 -6.00
N HIS A 339 14.53 -25.44 -4.98
CA HIS A 339 15.77 -24.81 -4.56
C HIS A 339 16.05 -25.18 -3.10
N ILE A 340 17.23 -25.73 -2.84
CA ILE A 340 17.74 -25.92 -1.48
C ILE A 340 18.91 -24.96 -1.31
N VAL A 341 18.80 -24.05 -0.35
CA VAL A 341 19.85 -23.08 -0.02
C VAL A 341 20.42 -23.48 1.34
N ALA A 342 21.69 -23.87 1.36
CA ALA A 342 22.38 -24.29 2.57
C ALA A 342 23.40 -23.23 3.02
N PHE A 343 23.42 -22.95 4.32
CA PHE A 343 24.43 -22.07 4.90
C PHE A 343 25.75 -22.80 5.10
N GLY A 344 26.73 -22.55 4.24
CA GLY A 344 27.99 -23.30 4.21
C GLY A 344 28.74 -23.24 5.54
N TYR A 345 28.62 -22.15 6.30
CA TYR A 345 29.22 -22.00 7.63
C TYR A 345 28.60 -22.92 8.71
N SER A 346 27.37 -23.40 8.51
CA SER A 346 26.67 -24.31 9.43
C SER A 346 26.84 -25.78 9.09
N PHE A 347 27.49 -26.10 7.96
CA PHE A 347 27.63 -27.44 7.44
C PHE A 347 29.09 -27.91 7.49
N GLY A 348 29.31 -29.11 8.05
CA GLY A 348 30.56 -29.82 7.86
C GLY A 348 30.69 -30.39 6.44
N MET A 349 31.91 -30.67 6.01
CA MET A 349 32.17 -31.20 4.66
C MET A 349 31.37 -32.48 4.37
N THR A 350 31.38 -33.44 5.31
CA THR A 350 30.70 -34.74 5.17
C THR A 350 29.18 -34.60 5.02
N THR A 351 28.54 -33.70 5.79
CA THR A 351 27.09 -33.51 5.71
C THR A 351 26.70 -32.78 4.42
N LEU A 352 27.53 -31.84 3.95
CA LEU A 352 27.34 -31.17 2.67
C LEU A 352 27.48 -32.13 1.48
N GLU A 353 28.47 -33.03 1.52
CA GLU A 353 28.64 -34.09 0.51
C GLU A 353 27.47 -35.08 0.52
N THR A 354 27.00 -35.46 1.71
CA THR A 354 25.83 -36.32 1.87
C THR A 354 24.58 -35.65 1.28
N LEU A 355 24.35 -34.37 1.55
CA LEU A 355 23.24 -33.60 0.97
C LEU A 355 23.33 -33.59 -0.57
N LYS A 356 24.52 -33.27 -1.12
CA LYS A 356 24.77 -33.28 -2.58
C LYS A 356 24.52 -34.64 -3.22
N ALA A 357 24.95 -35.73 -2.57
CA ALA A 357 24.77 -37.08 -3.07
C ALA A 357 23.30 -37.49 -3.13
N ASN A 358 22.52 -37.19 -2.08
CA ASN A 358 21.09 -37.48 -2.06
C ASN A 358 20.33 -36.69 -3.13
N ILE A 359 20.66 -35.42 -3.35
CA ILE A 359 20.04 -34.60 -4.41
C ILE A 359 20.29 -35.19 -5.80
N LYS A 360 21.52 -35.64 -6.10
CA LYS A 360 21.86 -36.29 -7.37
C LYS A 360 21.15 -37.62 -7.58
N GLY A 361 20.77 -38.31 -6.51
CA GLY A 361 20.08 -39.59 -6.55
C GLY A 361 18.60 -39.50 -6.96
N ILE A 362 18.02 -38.30 -6.98
CA ILE A 362 16.61 -38.07 -7.35
C ILE A 362 16.54 -37.90 -8.87
N SER A 363 16.20 -38.97 -9.58
CA SER A 363 16.28 -39.08 -11.04
C SER A 363 15.23 -38.26 -11.80
N ASP A 364 14.12 -37.88 -11.18
CA ASP A 364 12.96 -37.29 -11.87
C ASP A 364 12.77 -35.78 -11.63
N ILE A 365 13.61 -35.13 -10.79
CA ILE A 365 13.43 -33.71 -10.45
C ILE A 365 14.78 -32.98 -10.32
N ASN A 366 14.94 -31.88 -11.06
CA ASN A 366 16.07 -30.96 -10.92
C ASN A 366 15.92 -30.10 -9.65
N ILE A 367 16.34 -30.62 -8.49
CA ILE A 367 16.56 -29.79 -7.30
C ILE A 367 17.90 -29.05 -7.46
N GLN A 368 17.86 -27.73 -7.43
CA GLN A 368 19.06 -26.90 -7.41
C GLN A 368 19.56 -26.71 -5.98
N LEU A 369 20.78 -27.18 -5.69
CA LEU A 369 21.47 -26.87 -4.44
C LEU A 369 22.36 -25.64 -4.61
N GLU A 370 22.19 -24.66 -3.74
CA GLU A 370 23.08 -23.51 -3.60
C GLU A 370 23.67 -23.49 -2.19
N VAL A 371 24.99 -23.32 -2.10
CA VAL A 371 25.69 -23.16 -0.82
C VAL A 371 26.14 -21.72 -0.73
N ARG A 372 25.63 -21.00 0.27
CA ARG A 372 25.91 -19.57 0.50
C ARG A 372 26.74 -19.39 1.76
N TYR A 373 27.53 -18.34 1.79
CA TYR A 373 28.43 -17.95 2.88
C TYR A 373 28.13 -16.51 3.28
#